data_AF-A0A2G1NWT0-F1
#
_entry.id   AF-A0A2G1NWT0-F1
#
_cell.length_a   1.000
_cell.length_b   1.000
_cell.length_c   1.000
_cell.angle_alpha   90.00
_cell.angle_beta   90.00
_cell.angle_gamma   90.00
#
_symmetry.space_group_name_H-M   'P 1'
#
loop_
_entity.id
_entity.type
_entity.pdbx_description
1 polymer ?
#
loop_
_entity_poly.entity_id
_entity_poly.type
_entity_poly.pdbx_seq_one_letter_code
_entity_poly.pdbx_strand_id
1 'polypeptide(L)'
;MDLVEEYLKIAKKDLKATKILYENKLYPQSLFYFAQSVEKANKALALGLNEYTEEDMRKVNHDATRIYKDNIIELKQKYEDLSRNLNRLPELKNTDFVKNLGVEDTIKECNGALKQHAEIQKAKTDLAFISPREIREILIKISKTEKEMEEGIENVKNFKLTENNLKETKEELFRQLENPKNNDFAYLLKKELSETKFTIQELEILIKQMYLQSLHYITISTALFYLAVITLPYSVSTRYPKGDLYPTKIYNRRLPIVKKLPDLISLQSKTLIRLNKYCTKYIFNQKQ
;
A
#
# COMPACT_ATOMS: atom_id res chain seq x y z
N MET A 1 -25.09 3.06 0.73
CA MET A 1 -23.90 3.73 0.18
C MET A 1 -22.69 3.02 0.75
N ASP A 2 -21.76 2.56 -0.09
CA ASP A 2 -20.60 1.78 0.37
C ASP A 2 -19.78 2.63 1.36
N LEU A 3 -19.39 2.05 2.50
CA LEU A 3 -18.60 2.71 3.54
C LEU A 3 -17.30 3.31 2.96
N VAL A 4 -16.70 2.64 1.97
CA VAL A 4 -15.53 3.13 1.22
C VAL A 4 -15.83 4.48 0.53
N GLU A 5 -17.00 4.58 -0.11
CA GLU A 5 -17.42 5.79 -0.84
C GLU A 5 -17.65 6.97 0.11
N GLU A 6 -18.22 6.72 1.29
CA GLU A 6 -18.41 7.76 2.30
C GLU A 6 -17.07 8.26 2.86
N TYR A 7 -16.14 7.36 3.20
CA TYR A 7 -14.79 7.76 3.63
C TYR A 7 -14.07 8.59 2.57
N LEU A 8 -14.21 8.26 1.28
CA LEU A 8 -13.65 9.07 0.19
C LEU A 8 -14.29 10.46 0.10
N LYS A 9 -15.61 10.56 0.27
CA LYS A 9 -16.31 11.85 0.28
C LYS A 9 -15.85 12.72 1.45
N ILE A 10 -15.72 12.15 2.64
CA ILE A 10 -15.21 12.84 3.83
C ILE A 10 -13.77 13.30 3.59
N ALA A 11 -12.88 12.42 3.12
CA ALA A 11 -11.49 12.77 2.86
C ALA A 11 -11.34 13.97 1.89
N LYS A 12 -12.17 14.02 0.84
CA LYS A 12 -12.19 15.15 -0.11
C LYS A 12 -12.69 16.44 0.54
N LYS A 13 -13.73 16.37 1.40
CA LYS A 13 -14.24 17.53 2.15
C LYS A 13 -13.22 18.05 3.14
N ASP A 14 -12.54 17.16 3.87
CA ASP A 14 -11.47 17.51 4.81
C ASP A 14 -10.31 18.20 4.08
N LEU A 15 -9.87 17.70 2.91
CA LEU A 15 -8.84 18.36 2.11
C LEU A 15 -9.28 19.74 1.61
N LYS A 16 -10.56 19.91 1.27
CA LYS A 16 -11.12 21.23 0.91
C LYS A 16 -11.06 22.17 2.11
N ALA A 17 -11.44 21.72 3.30
CA ALA A 17 -11.35 22.50 4.53
C ALA A 17 -9.91 22.90 4.83
N THR A 18 -8.94 21.99 4.69
CA THR A 18 -7.51 22.27 4.81
C THR A 18 -7.09 23.47 3.97
N LYS A 19 -7.44 23.50 2.67
CA LYS A 19 -7.06 24.59 1.76
C LYS A 19 -7.59 25.95 2.25
N ILE A 20 -8.88 26.01 2.55
CA ILE A 20 -9.55 27.24 3.01
C ILE A 20 -8.92 27.75 4.31
N LEU A 21 -8.68 26.86 5.27
CA LEU A 21 -8.11 27.22 6.56
C LEU A 21 -6.65 27.68 6.43
N TYR A 22 -5.87 27.04 5.55
CA TYR A 22 -4.49 27.44 5.27
C TYR A 22 -4.42 28.86 4.71
N GLU A 23 -5.25 29.17 3.71
CA GLU A 23 -5.33 30.49 3.06
C GLU A 23 -5.72 31.58 4.06
N ASN A 24 -6.61 31.25 5.00
CA ASN A 24 -7.03 32.13 6.09
C ASN A 24 -6.06 32.13 7.30
N LYS A 25 -4.87 31.53 7.16
CA LYS A 25 -3.80 31.51 8.18
C LYS A 25 -4.17 30.76 9.47
N LEU A 26 -5.20 29.91 9.42
CA LEU A 26 -5.62 29.03 10.52
C LEU A 26 -4.84 27.71 10.46
N TYR A 27 -3.51 27.81 10.64
CA TYR A 27 -2.59 26.69 10.39
C TYR A 27 -2.79 25.46 11.29
N PRO A 28 -3.04 25.57 12.61
CA PRO A 28 -3.31 24.38 13.44
C PRO A 28 -4.54 23.61 12.92
N GLN A 29 -5.63 24.32 12.63
CA GLN A 29 -6.88 23.75 12.12
C GLN A 29 -6.68 23.17 10.71
N SER A 30 -5.95 23.87 9.86
CA SER A 30 -5.58 23.38 8.53
C SER A 30 -4.83 22.05 8.60
N LEU A 31 -3.84 21.93 9.47
CA LEU A 31 -3.08 20.69 9.68
C LEU A 31 -3.95 19.58 10.27
N PHE A 32 -4.84 19.91 11.20
CA PHE A 32 -5.80 18.96 11.74
C PHE A 32 -6.67 18.34 10.64
N TYR A 33 -7.34 19.16 9.83
CA TYR A 33 -8.17 18.65 8.72
C TYR A 33 -7.33 17.93 7.66
N PHE A 34 -6.06 18.32 7.48
CA PHE A 34 -5.17 17.61 6.57
C PHE A 34 -4.91 16.18 7.06
N ALA A 35 -4.58 16.03 8.34
CA ALA A 35 -4.42 14.73 8.99
C ALA A 35 -5.71 13.90 8.91
N GLN A 36 -6.88 14.51 9.09
CA GLN A 36 -8.16 13.84 8.92
C GLN A 36 -8.35 13.35 7.48
N SER A 37 -8.13 14.19 6.47
CA SER A 37 -8.20 13.78 5.06
C SER A 37 -7.31 12.56 4.76
N VAL A 38 -6.07 12.56 5.28
CA VAL A 38 -5.13 11.43 5.11
C VAL A 38 -5.64 10.18 5.82
N GLU A 39 -6.13 10.29 7.06
CA GLU A 39 -6.69 9.19 7.83
C GLU A 39 -7.86 8.52 7.09
N LYS A 40 -8.82 9.32 6.58
CA LYS A 40 -10.00 8.80 5.90
C LYS A 40 -9.66 8.17 4.55
N ALA A 41 -8.68 8.72 3.83
CA ALA A 41 -8.19 8.10 2.60
C ALA A 41 -7.53 6.73 2.85
N ASN A 42 -6.74 6.60 3.92
CA ASN A 42 -6.15 5.33 4.32
C ASN A 42 -7.24 4.30 4.70
N LYS A 43 -8.24 4.72 5.47
CA LYS A 43 -9.39 3.85 5.83
C LYS A 43 -10.18 3.40 4.61
N ALA A 44 -10.42 4.31 3.65
CA ALA A 44 -11.08 3.95 2.39
C ALA A 44 -10.27 2.92 1.59
N LEU A 45 -8.95 3.06 1.51
CA LEU A 45 -8.10 2.08 0.86
C LEU A 45 -8.16 0.72 1.56
N ALA A 46 -8.00 0.68 2.88
CA ALA A 46 -8.03 -0.55 3.68
C ALA A 46 -9.35 -1.31 3.55
N LEU A 47 -10.48 -0.63 3.74
CA LEU A 47 -11.82 -1.19 3.54
C LEU A 47 -12.02 -1.69 2.10
N GLY A 48 -11.47 -0.96 1.12
CA GLY A 48 -11.55 -1.31 -0.29
C GLY A 48 -10.83 -2.61 -0.67
N LEU A 49 -9.86 -3.06 0.13
CA LEU A 49 -9.17 -4.33 -0.09
C LEU A 49 -9.94 -5.53 0.48
N ASN A 50 -11.11 -5.32 1.11
CA ASN A 50 -11.92 -6.34 1.79
C ASN A 50 -11.20 -7.12 2.93
N GLU A 51 -10.04 -6.64 3.38
CA GLU A 51 -9.30 -7.21 4.51
C GLU A 51 -9.70 -6.57 5.86
N TYR A 52 -10.54 -5.53 5.82
CA TYR A 52 -10.89 -4.72 6.99
C TYR A 52 -12.39 -4.49 7.10
N THR A 53 -12.91 -4.52 8.32
CA THR A 53 -14.30 -4.17 8.66
C THR A 53 -14.41 -2.74 9.20
N GLU A 54 -15.64 -2.24 9.36
CA GLU A 54 -15.89 -0.97 10.05
C GLU A 54 -15.31 -0.99 11.49
N GLU A 55 -15.41 -2.12 12.17
CA GLU A 55 -14.88 -2.28 13.53
C GLU A 55 -13.35 -2.13 13.56
N ASP A 56 -12.66 -2.69 12.57
CA ASP A 56 -11.21 -2.56 12.46
C ASP A 56 -10.80 -1.10 12.21
N MET A 57 -11.59 -0.35 11.43
CA MET A 57 -11.35 1.08 11.24
C MET A 57 -11.53 1.90 12.53
N ARG A 58 -12.36 1.43 13.47
CA ARG A 58 -12.45 2.04 14.81
C ARG A 58 -11.20 1.74 15.65
N LYS A 59 -10.63 0.53 15.53
CA LYS A 59 -9.39 0.11 16.23
C LYS A 59 -8.13 0.81 15.72
N VAL A 60 -8.08 1.12 14.41
CA VAL A 60 -7.02 1.95 13.81
C VAL A 60 -7.01 3.37 14.40
N ASN A 61 -8.17 3.87 14.87
CA ASN A 61 -8.34 5.18 15.50
C ASN A 61 -7.72 6.31 14.63
N HIS A 62 -6.82 7.12 15.20
CA HIS A 62 -6.12 8.23 14.53
C HIS A 62 -4.69 7.88 14.09
N ASP A 63 -4.35 6.59 14.05
CA ASP A 63 -3.03 6.10 13.65
C ASP A 63 -3.15 5.21 12.41
N ALA A 64 -3.27 5.86 11.25
CA ALA A 64 -3.38 5.17 9.97
C ALA A 64 -2.15 4.31 9.63
N THR A 65 -1.01 4.50 10.30
CA THR A 65 0.18 3.65 10.09
C THR A 65 -0.03 2.20 10.56
N ARG A 66 -1.03 1.96 11.43
CA ARG A 66 -1.38 0.62 11.92
C ARG A 66 -1.87 -0.31 10.82
N ILE A 67 -2.64 0.21 9.86
CA ILE A 67 -3.09 -0.55 8.68
C ILE A 67 -1.90 -1.22 7.98
N TYR A 68 -0.83 -0.47 7.77
CA TYR A 68 0.37 -0.99 7.11
C TYR A 68 1.10 -2.02 7.96
N LYS A 69 1.19 -1.80 9.28
CA LYS A 69 1.78 -2.76 10.20
C LYS A 69 1.01 -4.08 10.17
N ASP A 70 -0.32 -4.02 10.22
CA ASP A 70 -1.18 -5.20 10.26
C ASP A 70 -1.06 -5.97 8.94
N ASN A 71 -1.04 -5.28 7.79
CA ASN A 71 -0.76 -5.89 6.47
C ASN A 71 0.64 -6.56 6.41
N ILE A 72 1.68 -5.94 6.99
CA ILE A 72 3.02 -6.52 7.03
C ILE A 72 3.03 -7.79 7.91
N ILE A 73 2.32 -7.79 9.03
CA ILE A 73 2.20 -8.96 9.91
C ILE A 73 1.51 -10.11 9.17
N GLU A 74 0.39 -9.83 8.50
CA GLU A 74 -0.35 -10.85 7.76
C GLU A 74 0.48 -11.42 6.60
N LEU A 75 1.16 -10.56 5.83
CA LEU A 75 2.05 -10.99 4.75
C LEU A 75 3.18 -11.87 5.30
N LYS A 76 3.81 -11.44 6.40
CA LYS A 76 4.85 -12.22 7.08
C LYS A 76 4.33 -13.59 7.51
N GLN A 77 3.14 -13.66 8.12
CA GLN A 77 2.53 -14.93 8.52
C GLN A 77 2.30 -15.86 7.32
N LYS A 78 1.75 -15.34 6.21
CA LYS A 78 1.57 -16.12 4.96
C LYS A 78 2.88 -16.72 4.46
N TYR A 79 3.96 -15.94 4.49
CA TYR A 79 5.28 -16.40 4.06
C TYR A 79 5.97 -17.33 5.08
N GLU A 80 5.76 -17.13 6.38
CA GLU A 80 6.23 -18.05 7.43
C GLU A 80 5.51 -19.40 7.32
N ASP A 81 4.21 -19.41 7.04
CA ASP A 81 3.43 -20.62 6.77
C ASP A 81 3.93 -21.33 5.51
N LEU A 82 4.17 -20.59 4.44
CA LEU A 82 4.77 -21.12 3.22
C LEU A 82 6.14 -21.73 3.50
N SER A 83 7.04 -21.04 4.22
CA SER A 83 8.35 -21.59 4.61
C SER A 83 8.21 -22.87 5.43
N ARG A 84 7.30 -22.90 6.42
CA ARG A 84 7.02 -24.10 7.22
C ARG A 84 6.53 -25.27 6.37
N ASN A 85 5.65 -25.02 5.39
CA ASN A 85 5.15 -26.06 4.49
C ASN A 85 6.24 -26.55 3.53
N LEU A 86 7.06 -25.65 2.98
CA LEU A 86 8.21 -26.01 2.13
C LEU A 86 9.25 -26.83 2.90
N ASN A 87 9.47 -26.54 4.18
CA ASN A 87 10.37 -27.33 5.04
C ASN A 87 9.90 -28.77 5.25
N ARG A 88 8.59 -29.05 5.10
CA ARG A 88 8.03 -30.41 5.13
C ARG A 88 8.16 -31.14 3.80
N LEU A 89 8.51 -30.42 2.73
CA LEU A 89 8.67 -30.92 1.35
C LEU A 89 10.07 -30.51 0.82
N PRO A 90 11.17 -31.05 1.39
CA PRO A 90 12.53 -30.66 1.03
C PRO A 90 12.85 -30.85 -0.45
N GLU A 91 12.15 -31.76 -1.13
CA GLU A 91 12.23 -31.97 -2.58
C GLU A 91 11.79 -30.73 -3.37
N LEU A 92 10.74 -30.05 -2.91
CA LEU A 92 10.21 -28.83 -3.53
C LEU A 92 11.02 -27.60 -3.10
N LYS A 93 11.45 -27.55 -1.83
CA LYS A 93 12.20 -26.43 -1.27
C LYS A 93 13.48 -26.09 -2.04
N ASN A 94 14.15 -27.10 -2.58
CA ASN A 94 15.43 -26.93 -3.27
C ASN A 94 15.30 -26.60 -4.77
N THR A 95 14.07 -26.57 -5.31
CA THR A 95 13.82 -26.20 -6.70
C THR A 95 14.08 -24.71 -6.92
N ASP A 96 14.50 -24.35 -8.13
CA ASP A 96 14.73 -22.95 -8.48
C ASP A 96 13.43 -22.14 -8.50
N PHE A 97 12.29 -22.77 -8.79
CA PHE A 97 10.95 -22.19 -8.60
C PHE A 97 10.79 -21.63 -7.19
N VAL A 98 11.03 -22.45 -6.16
CA VAL A 98 10.85 -22.05 -4.77
C VAL A 98 11.88 -21.02 -4.34
N LYS A 99 13.13 -21.13 -4.78
CA LYS A 99 14.15 -20.10 -4.50
C LYS A 99 13.73 -18.74 -5.08
N ASN A 100 13.17 -18.74 -6.29
CA ASN A 100 12.70 -17.53 -6.98
C ASN A 100 11.44 -16.91 -6.33
N LEU A 101 10.71 -17.63 -5.49
CA LEU A 101 9.62 -17.04 -4.68
C LEU A 101 10.15 -16.07 -3.62
N GLY A 102 11.46 -16.09 -3.32
CA GLY A 102 12.09 -15.14 -2.40
C GLY A 102 11.50 -15.20 -1.00
N VAL A 103 11.14 -16.40 -0.52
CA VAL A 103 10.37 -16.57 0.72
C VAL A 103 11.10 -15.97 1.93
N GLU A 104 12.37 -16.35 2.12
CA GLU A 104 13.19 -15.88 3.24
C GLU A 104 13.53 -14.39 3.12
N ASP A 105 13.77 -13.91 1.90
CA ASP A 105 14.00 -12.48 1.64
C ASP A 105 12.76 -11.65 1.98
N THR A 106 11.57 -12.12 1.60
CA THR A 106 10.29 -11.46 1.93
C THR A 106 10.07 -11.41 3.44
N ILE A 107 10.34 -12.50 4.17
CA ILE A 107 10.26 -12.53 5.63
C ILE A 107 11.24 -11.52 6.25
N LYS A 108 12.47 -11.45 5.73
CA LYS A 108 13.49 -10.49 6.18
C LYS A 108 13.08 -9.05 5.91
N GLU A 109 12.51 -8.76 4.74
CA GLU A 109 11.96 -7.45 4.40
C GLU A 109 10.82 -7.04 5.34
N CYS A 110 9.90 -7.97 5.62
CA CYS A 110 8.82 -7.74 6.58
C CYS A 110 9.37 -7.40 7.97
N ASN A 111 10.38 -8.13 8.45
CA ASN A 111 11.04 -7.85 9.73
C ASN A 111 11.68 -6.44 9.74
N GLY A 112 12.34 -6.05 8.65
CA GLY A 112 12.90 -4.72 8.48
C GLY A 112 11.83 -3.62 8.52
N ALA A 113 10.71 -3.83 7.83
CA ALA A 113 9.59 -2.89 7.80
C ALA A 113 8.91 -2.75 9.18
N LEU A 114 8.73 -3.85 9.92
CA LEU A 114 8.20 -3.83 11.29
C LEU A 114 9.13 -3.08 12.25
N LYS A 115 10.45 -3.24 12.11
CA LYS A 115 11.43 -2.48 12.89
C LYS A 115 11.32 -0.98 12.59
N GLN A 116 11.25 -0.61 11.32
CA GLN A 116 11.07 0.79 10.91
C GLN A 116 9.76 1.38 11.44
N HIS A 117 8.66 0.62 11.39
CA HIS A 117 7.37 1.05 11.98
C HIS A 117 7.50 1.31 13.48
N ALA A 118 8.18 0.43 14.22
CA ALA A 118 8.42 0.62 15.64
C ALA A 118 9.26 1.88 15.93
N GLU A 119 10.25 2.18 15.10
CA GLU A 119 11.05 3.42 15.20
C GLU A 119 10.20 4.67 14.97
N ILE A 120 9.34 4.66 13.93
CA ILE A 120 8.37 5.74 13.66
C ILE A 120 7.43 5.94 14.86
N GLN A 121 6.93 4.85 15.44
CA GLN A 121 6.03 4.92 16.60
C GLN A 121 6.71 5.46 17.86
N LYS A 122 7.99 5.14 18.09
CA LYS A 122 8.78 5.72 19.18
C LYS A 122 9.03 7.21 18.96
N ALA A 123 9.34 7.61 17.73
CA ALA A 123 9.63 9.00 17.37
C ALA A 123 8.40 9.88 17.16
N LYS A 124 7.17 9.36 17.26
CA LYS A 124 5.95 10.08 16.82
C LYS A 124 5.69 11.41 17.51
N THR A 125 6.19 11.61 18.72
CA THR A 125 6.13 12.91 19.41
C THR A 125 7.12 13.91 18.82
N ASP A 126 8.29 13.43 18.42
CA ASP A 126 9.37 14.22 17.83
C ASP A 126 9.13 14.48 16.35
N LEU A 127 8.39 13.60 15.66
CA LEU A 127 7.91 13.78 14.28
C LEU A 127 7.07 15.06 14.11
N ALA A 128 6.55 15.67 15.18
CA ALA A 128 5.95 17.01 15.14
C ALA A 128 6.95 18.08 14.64
N PHE A 129 8.23 17.76 14.63
CA PHE A 129 9.34 18.60 14.19
C PHE A 129 10.05 18.06 12.95
N ILE A 130 9.41 17.20 12.16
CA ILE A 130 9.96 16.71 10.89
C ILE A 130 10.53 17.88 10.07
N SER A 131 11.80 17.75 9.70
CA SER A 131 12.56 18.83 9.06
C SER A 131 12.06 19.06 7.63
N PRO A 132 12.31 20.25 7.05
CA PRO A 132 12.01 20.50 5.65
C PRO A 132 12.77 19.55 4.71
N ARG A 133 13.92 19.03 5.14
CA ARG A 133 14.74 18.08 4.37
C ARG A 133 14.06 16.72 4.32
N GLU A 134 13.62 16.19 5.46
CA GLU A 134 12.91 14.90 5.52
C GLU A 134 11.61 14.92 4.71
N ILE A 135 10.82 16.00 4.80
CA ILE A 135 9.61 16.14 3.96
C ILE A 135 9.99 16.12 2.47
N ARG A 136 11.07 16.79 2.06
CA ARG A 136 11.53 16.78 0.66
C ARG A 136 12.00 15.40 0.22
N GLU A 137 12.76 14.70 1.05
CA GLU A 137 13.23 13.34 0.74
C GLU A 137 12.06 12.37 0.56
N ILE A 138 11.03 12.48 1.41
CA ILE A 138 9.78 11.73 1.24
C ILE A 138 9.10 12.07 -0.09
N LEU A 139 8.94 13.35 -0.43
CA LEU A 139 8.32 13.78 -1.69
C LEU A 139 9.10 13.28 -2.93
N ILE A 140 10.43 13.29 -2.86
CA ILE A 140 11.31 12.76 -3.92
C ILE A 140 11.09 11.25 -4.05
N LYS A 141 11.06 10.51 -2.93
CA LYS A 141 10.83 9.07 -2.94
C LYS A 141 9.48 8.71 -3.57
N ILE A 142 8.41 9.41 -3.18
CA ILE A 142 7.08 9.22 -3.77
C ILE A 142 7.12 9.49 -5.27
N SER A 143 7.72 10.61 -5.69
CA SER A 143 7.81 10.97 -7.12
C SER A 143 8.59 9.96 -7.94
N LYS A 144 9.67 9.39 -7.37
CA LYS A 144 10.45 8.32 -8.00
C LYS A 144 9.61 7.06 -8.18
N THR A 145 8.92 6.63 -7.12
CA THR A 145 8.02 5.47 -7.19
C THR A 145 6.90 5.70 -8.20
N GLU A 146 6.30 6.89 -8.25
CA GLU A 146 5.28 7.22 -9.26
C GLU A 146 5.80 7.01 -10.68
N LYS A 147 7.00 7.49 -10.98
CA LYS A 147 7.63 7.33 -12.30
C LYS A 147 7.89 5.85 -12.63
N GLU A 148 8.44 5.09 -11.69
CA GLU A 148 8.69 3.65 -11.85
C GLU A 148 7.39 2.88 -12.11
N MET A 149 6.30 3.23 -11.41
CA MET A 149 5.00 2.60 -11.61
C MET A 149 4.36 3.00 -12.95
N GLU A 150 4.55 4.23 -13.42
CA GLU A 150 4.10 4.67 -14.75
C GLU A 150 4.79 3.90 -15.87
N GLU A 151 6.11 3.70 -15.77
CA GLU A 151 6.88 2.85 -16.69
C GLU A 151 6.39 1.40 -16.63
N GLY A 152 6.17 0.86 -15.43
CA GLY A 152 5.61 -0.48 -15.23
C GLY A 152 4.22 -0.66 -15.86
N ILE A 153 3.35 0.34 -15.74
CA ILE A 153 2.01 0.32 -16.35
C ILE A 153 2.11 0.23 -17.87
N GLU A 154 3.03 0.99 -18.47
CA GLU A 154 3.22 0.98 -19.91
C GLU A 154 3.78 -0.36 -20.41
N ASN A 155 4.72 -0.94 -19.66
CA ASN A 155 5.24 -2.28 -19.93
C ASN A 155 4.12 -3.34 -19.89
N VAL A 156 3.23 -3.29 -18.88
CA VAL A 156 2.12 -4.24 -18.75
C VAL A 156 1.09 -4.08 -19.87
N LYS A 157 0.82 -2.86 -20.35
CA LYS A 157 -0.08 -2.68 -21.51
C LYS A 157 0.50 -3.32 -22.77
N ASN A 158 1.81 -3.19 -22.97
CA ASN A 158 2.52 -3.68 -24.14
C ASN A 158 2.90 -5.16 -24.06
N PHE A 159 2.81 -5.78 -22.88
CA PHE A 159 2.95 -7.22 -22.69
C PHE A 159 1.98 -7.99 -23.61
N LYS A 160 2.43 -9.10 -24.17
CA LYS A 160 1.59 -10.05 -24.91
C LYS A 160 1.93 -11.46 -24.46
N LEU A 161 0.91 -12.24 -24.14
CA LEU A 161 1.09 -13.64 -23.83
C LEU A 161 1.02 -14.44 -25.13
N THR A 162 2.06 -15.21 -25.42
CA THR A 162 2.09 -16.10 -26.59
C THR A 162 1.94 -17.55 -26.16
N GLU A 163 1.48 -18.41 -27.07
CA GLU A 163 1.47 -19.87 -26.89
C GLU A 163 2.85 -20.39 -26.48
N ASN A 164 3.90 -19.89 -27.14
CA ASN A 164 5.27 -20.30 -26.85
C ASN A 164 5.68 -19.90 -25.44
N ASN A 165 5.43 -18.67 -25.00
CA ASN A 165 5.81 -18.26 -23.64
C ASN A 165 5.06 -19.04 -22.55
N LEU A 166 3.77 -19.33 -22.78
CA LEU A 166 2.99 -20.14 -21.85
C LEU A 166 3.51 -21.58 -21.82
N LYS A 167 3.79 -22.17 -22.98
CA LYS A 167 4.33 -23.52 -23.11
C LYS A 167 5.70 -23.62 -22.45
N GLU A 168 6.61 -22.70 -22.74
CA GLU A 168 7.95 -22.62 -22.12
C GLU A 168 7.85 -22.52 -20.61
N THR A 169 6.96 -21.67 -20.09
CA THR A 169 6.75 -21.51 -18.64
C THR A 169 6.19 -22.79 -18.03
N LYS A 170 5.19 -23.43 -18.65
CA LYS A 170 4.62 -24.70 -18.17
C LYS A 170 5.66 -25.82 -18.18
N GLU A 171 6.41 -25.95 -19.26
CA GLU A 171 7.46 -26.96 -19.40
C GLU A 171 8.58 -26.75 -18.40
N GLU A 172 8.98 -25.51 -18.14
CA GLU A 172 9.99 -25.20 -17.13
C GLU A 172 9.49 -25.56 -15.73
N LEU A 173 8.23 -25.21 -15.41
CA LEU A 173 7.59 -25.57 -14.15
C LEU A 173 7.53 -27.09 -13.99
N PHE A 174 7.18 -27.84 -15.05
CA PHE A 174 7.19 -29.30 -15.05
C PHE A 174 8.59 -29.89 -14.89
N ARG A 175 9.61 -29.37 -15.59
CA ARG A 175 11.00 -29.81 -15.44
C ARG A 175 11.49 -29.63 -14.00
N GLN A 176 11.15 -28.51 -13.38
CA GLN A 176 11.54 -28.23 -12.00
C GLN A 176 10.79 -29.10 -10.98
N LEU A 177 9.60 -29.60 -11.33
CA LEU A 177 8.80 -30.51 -10.49
C LEU A 177 9.07 -31.99 -10.73
N GLU A 178 9.70 -32.36 -11.85
CA GLU A 178 10.11 -33.73 -12.17
C GLU A 178 11.28 -34.16 -11.28
N ASN A 179 10.95 -34.63 -10.08
CA ASN A 179 11.85 -35.36 -9.19
C ASN A 179 11.46 -36.85 -9.22
N PRO A 180 12.40 -37.80 -9.44
CA PRO A 180 12.10 -39.24 -9.48
C PRO A 180 11.48 -39.80 -8.19
N LYS A 181 11.47 -39.05 -7.08
CA LYS A 181 10.81 -39.40 -5.82
C LYS A 181 9.40 -38.83 -5.65
N ASN A 182 8.89 -38.03 -6.58
CA ASN A 182 7.65 -37.24 -6.41
C ASN A 182 6.69 -37.30 -7.62
N ASN A 183 6.70 -38.43 -8.35
CA ASN A 183 5.96 -38.60 -9.61
C ASN A 183 4.45 -38.35 -9.49
N ASP A 184 3.82 -38.73 -8.38
CA ASP A 184 2.37 -38.56 -8.20
C ASP A 184 1.95 -37.09 -8.08
N PHE A 185 2.73 -36.28 -7.34
CA PHE A 185 2.44 -34.84 -7.21
C PHE A 185 2.63 -34.11 -8.55
N ALA A 186 3.75 -34.37 -9.23
CA ALA A 186 4.02 -33.78 -10.55
C ALA A 186 2.94 -34.19 -11.58
N TYR A 187 2.44 -35.42 -11.50
CA TYR A 187 1.35 -35.91 -12.34
C TYR A 187 0.02 -35.20 -12.03
N LEU A 188 -0.37 -35.06 -10.76
CA LEU A 188 -1.59 -34.35 -10.36
C LEU A 188 -1.56 -32.89 -10.79
N LEU A 189 -0.43 -32.20 -10.61
CA LEU A 189 -0.25 -30.81 -11.03
C LEU A 189 -0.30 -30.66 -12.55
N LYS A 190 0.30 -31.59 -13.31
CA LYS A 190 0.19 -31.65 -14.78
C LYS A 190 -1.26 -31.80 -15.21
N LYS A 191 -2.02 -32.68 -14.56
CA LYS A 191 -3.44 -32.90 -14.84
C LYS A 191 -4.23 -31.62 -14.58
N GLU A 192 -4.04 -30.98 -13.44
CA GLU A 192 -4.77 -29.75 -13.08
C GLU A 192 -4.42 -28.54 -14.00
N LEU A 193 -3.14 -28.40 -14.37
CA LEU A 193 -2.66 -27.36 -15.31
C LEU A 193 -3.00 -27.61 -16.78
N SER A 194 -3.38 -28.84 -17.13
CA SER A 194 -3.85 -29.20 -18.48
C SER A 194 -5.37 -29.14 -18.59
N GLU A 195 -6.09 -29.31 -17.49
CA GLU A 195 -7.56 -29.18 -17.40
C GLU A 195 -8.04 -27.71 -17.33
N THR A 196 -7.13 -26.75 -17.19
CA THR A 196 -7.47 -25.32 -17.11
C THR A 196 -8.03 -24.80 -18.44
N LYS A 197 -9.27 -24.30 -18.43
CA LYS A 197 -10.06 -23.95 -19.63
C LYS A 197 -9.81 -22.55 -20.22
N PHE A 198 -8.88 -21.76 -19.69
CA PHE A 198 -8.67 -20.41 -20.16
C PHE A 198 -7.98 -20.38 -21.52
N THR A 199 -8.52 -19.58 -22.44
CA THR A 199 -7.80 -19.18 -23.65
C THR A 199 -6.61 -18.29 -23.29
N ILE A 200 -5.63 -18.20 -24.18
CA ILE A 200 -4.45 -17.35 -23.96
C ILE A 200 -4.83 -15.87 -23.85
N GLN A 201 -5.83 -15.43 -24.61
CA GLN A 201 -6.32 -14.07 -24.54
C GLN A 201 -6.95 -13.79 -23.17
N GLU A 202 -7.72 -14.73 -22.63
CA GLU A 202 -8.29 -14.60 -21.27
C GLU A 202 -7.20 -14.58 -20.20
N LEU A 203 -6.19 -15.44 -20.30
CA LEU A 203 -5.04 -15.44 -19.39
C LEU A 203 -4.25 -14.12 -19.46
N GLU A 204 -4.00 -13.61 -20.68
CA GLU A 204 -3.32 -12.33 -20.87
C GLU A 204 -4.09 -11.20 -20.20
N ILE A 205 -5.42 -11.15 -20.40
CA ILE A 205 -6.29 -10.14 -19.80
C ILE A 205 -6.22 -10.22 -18.27
N LEU A 206 -6.31 -11.41 -17.69
CA LEU A 206 -6.25 -11.61 -16.24
C LEU A 206 -4.90 -11.19 -15.66
N ILE A 207 -3.79 -11.60 -16.30
CA ILE A 207 -2.43 -11.22 -15.90
C ILE A 207 -2.28 -9.71 -15.93
N LYS A 208 -2.66 -9.07 -17.05
CA LYS A 208 -2.61 -7.60 -17.19
C LYS A 208 -3.44 -6.91 -16.11
N GLN A 209 -4.66 -7.38 -15.85
CA GLN A 209 -5.53 -6.81 -14.83
C GLN A 209 -4.89 -6.90 -13.44
N MET A 210 -4.35 -8.06 -13.07
CA MET A 210 -3.65 -8.28 -11.81
C MET A 210 -2.45 -7.34 -11.64
N TYR A 211 -1.55 -7.27 -12.63
CA TYR A 211 -0.38 -6.40 -12.56
C TYR A 211 -0.76 -4.92 -12.53
N LEU A 212 -1.70 -4.48 -13.36
CA LEU A 212 -2.17 -3.08 -13.35
C LEU A 212 -2.81 -2.71 -12.01
N GLN A 213 -3.60 -3.61 -11.43
CA GLN A 213 -4.19 -3.39 -10.10
C GLN A 213 -3.09 -3.23 -9.05
N SER A 214 -2.08 -4.10 -9.03
CA SER A 214 -0.95 -4.03 -8.11
C SER A 214 -0.13 -2.74 -8.28
N LEU A 215 0.20 -2.33 -9.50
CA LEU A 215 0.95 -1.11 -9.76
C LEU A 215 0.20 0.15 -9.32
N HIS A 216 -1.11 0.21 -9.58
CA HIS A 216 -1.95 1.29 -9.08
C HIS A 216 -2.03 1.30 -7.55
N TYR A 217 -2.18 0.13 -6.94
CA TYR A 217 -2.19 -0.01 -5.49
C TYR A 217 -0.88 0.48 -4.87
N ILE A 218 0.28 0.04 -5.36
CA ILE A 218 1.61 0.44 -4.87
C ILE A 218 1.77 1.97 -4.92
N THR A 219 1.34 2.59 -6.02
CA THR A 219 1.40 4.05 -6.19
C THR A 219 0.59 4.78 -5.11
N ILE A 220 -0.63 4.31 -4.85
CA ILE A 220 -1.54 4.93 -3.89
C ILE A 220 -1.08 4.68 -2.45
N SER A 221 -0.78 3.43 -2.13
CA SER A 221 -0.39 3.00 -0.78
C SER A 221 0.93 3.64 -0.34
N THR A 222 1.90 3.80 -1.25
CA THR A 222 3.15 4.50 -0.97
C THR A 222 2.90 5.95 -0.57
N ALA A 223 2.10 6.69 -1.35
CA ALA A 223 1.78 8.08 -1.04
C ALA A 223 1.00 8.21 0.29
N LEU A 224 -0.01 7.36 0.50
CA LEU A 224 -0.82 7.39 1.72
C LEU A 224 -0.04 6.98 2.96
N PHE A 225 0.90 6.04 2.87
CA PHE A 225 1.77 5.63 3.97
C PHE A 225 2.62 6.80 4.45
N TYR A 226 3.35 7.45 3.54
CA TYR A 226 4.22 8.57 3.91
C TYR A 226 3.42 9.77 4.44
N LEU A 227 2.25 10.04 3.86
CA LEU A 227 1.36 11.05 4.40
C LEU A 227 0.85 10.69 5.80
N ALA A 228 0.54 9.42 6.06
CA ALA A 228 0.14 8.94 7.40
C ALA A 228 1.28 9.12 8.41
N VAL A 229 2.52 8.81 8.03
CA VAL A 229 3.73 9.03 8.87
C VAL A 229 3.92 10.51 9.18
N ILE A 230 3.84 11.38 8.16
CA ILE A 230 3.96 12.84 8.33
C ILE A 230 2.86 13.37 9.25
N THR A 231 1.63 12.86 9.12
CA THR A 231 0.46 13.38 9.84
C THR A 231 0.23 12.78 11.22
N LEU A 232 0.94 11.69 11.54
CA LEU A 232 0.84 10.96 12.81
C LEU A 232 0.87 11.85 14.07
N PRO A 233 1.76 12.85 14.18
CA PRO A 233 1.85 13.70 15.37
C PRO A 233 0.70 14.71 15.48
N TYR A 234 0.12 15.08 14.34
CA TYR A 234 -0.76 16.25 14.21
C TYR A 234 -2.24 15.91 14.41
N SER A 235 -2.59 14.62 14.55
CA SER A 235 -3.97 14.20 14.84
C SER A 235 -4.46 14.67 16.22
N VAL A 236 -3.55 14.90 17.16
CA VAL A 236 -3.87 15.34 18.54
C VAL A 236 -3.22 16.69 18.87
N SER A 237 -1.93 16.85 18.56
CA SER A 237 -1.13 18.01 19.01
C SER A 237 -1.54 19.35 18.40
N THR A 238 -2.32 19.34 17.32
CA THR A 238 -2.86 20.56 16.70
C THR A 238 -4.09 21.11 17.42
N ARG A 239 -4.72 20.30 18.27
CA ARG A 239 -6.00 20.62 18.93
C ARG A 239 -5.85 21.00 20.39
N TYR A 240 -4.97 20.31 21.12
CA TYR A 240 -4.87 20.44 22.56
C TYR A 240 -3.49 20.95 22.97
N PRO A 241 -3.43 21.98 23.84
CA PRO A 241 -2.18 22.36 24.50
C PRO A 241 -1.58 21.18 25.28
N LYS A 242 -0.25 21.08 25.31
CA LYS A 242 0.47 20.06 26.10
C LYS A 242 1.68 20.69 26.79
N GLY A 243 1.61 20.86 28.11
CA GLY A 243 2.60 21.67 28.84
C GLY A 243 2.65 23.08 28.27
N ASP A 244 3.83 23.59 27.95
CA ASP A 244 4.03 24.91 27.33
C ASP A 244 3.82 24.93 25.81
N LEU A 245 3.44 23.80 25.21
CA LEU A 245 3.17 23.70 23.78
C LEU A 245 1.75 24.17 23.46
N TYR A 246 1.60 25.42 23.06
CA TYR A 246 0.34 26.01 22.59
C TYR A 246 0.22 25.90 21.07
N PRO A 247 -0.79 25.19 20.51
CA PRO A 247 -0.92 25.00 19.06
C PRO A 247 -0.95 26.32 18.28
N THR A 248 -1.64 27.33 18.81
CA THR A 248 -1.75 28.67 18.22
C THR A 248 -0.42 29.43 18.14
N LYS A 249 0.58 29.06 18.96
CA LYS A 249 1.92 29.66 18.94
C LYS A 249 2.88 28.88 18.04
N ILE A 250 2.79 27.55 18.06
CA ILE A 250 3.73 26.65 17.37
C ILE A 250 3.45 26.56 15.88
N TYR A 251 2.18 26.36 15.51
CA TYR A 251 1.80 26.17 14.11
C TYR A 251 1.66 27.52 13.42
N ASN A 252 2.78 28.03 12.94
CA ASN A 252 2.88 29.26 12.15
C ASN A 252 3.68 29.03 10.88
N ARG A 253 3.77 30.03 9.97
CA ARG A 253 4.44 29.90 8.66
C ARG A 253 5.92 29.50 8.72
N ARG A 254 6.59 29.68 9.86
CA ARG A 254 8.01 29.30 10.03
C ARG A 254 8.16 27.80 10.28
N LEU A 255 7.13 27.13 10.80
CA LEU A 255 7.20 25.71 11.07
C LEU A 255 7.31 24.92 9.74
N PRO A 256 8.29 24.01 9.60
CA PRO A 256 8.53 23.25 8.37
C PRO A 256 7.28 22.63 7.74
N ILE A 257 6.48 21.94 8.55
CA ILE A 257 5.26 21.27 8.07
C ILE A 257 4.22 22.27 7.54
N VAL A 258 4.06 23.42 8.20
CA VAL A 258 3.13 24.47 7.75
C VAL A 258 3.63 25.10 6.45
N LYS A 259 4.95 25.34 6.34
CA LYS A 259 5.57 25.86 5.12
C LYS A 259 5.41 24.90 3.94
N LYS A 260 5.46 23.59 4.20
CA LYS A 260 5.37 22.52 3.20
C LYS A 260 3.95 22.01 2.96
N LEU A 261 2.96 22.47 3.72
CA LEU A 261 1.58 22.02 3.61
C LEU A 261 0.99 22.18 2.19
N PRO A 262 1.28 23.25 1.41
CA PRO A 262 0.81 23.33 0.02
C PRO A 262 1.27 22.17 -0.87
N ASP A 263 2.53 21.76 -0.74
CA ASP A 263 3.09 20.63 -1.49
C ASP A 263 2.38 19.31 -1.09
N LEU A 264 2.13 19.14 0.21
CA LEU A 264 1.44 17.97 0.76
C LEU A 264 -0.06 17.93 0.39
N ILE A 265 -0.73 19.09 0.33
CA ILE A 265 -2.10 19.23 -0.16
C ILE A 265 -2.17 18.79 -1.63
N SER A 266 -1.21 19.22 -2.46
CA SER A 266 -1.14 18.85 -3.87
C SER A 266 -0.96 17.34 -4.02
N LEU A 267 -0.05 16.74 -3.27
CA LEU A 267 0.16 15.30 -3.23
C LEU A 267 -1.13 14.57 -2.82
N GLN A 268 -1.75 14.93 -1.70
CA GLN A 268 -2.98 14.28 -1.23
C GLN A 268 -4.14 14.44 -2.23
N SER A 269 -4.22 15.58 -2.92
CA SER A 269 -5.21 15.78 -3.98
C SER A 269 -5.02 14.79 -5.13
N LYS A 270 -3.78 14.59 -5.60
CA LYS A 270 -3.46 13.59 -6.64
C LYS A 270 -3.77 12.18 -6.14
N THR A 271 -3.39 11.86 -4.91
CA THR A 271 -3.62 10.55 -4.30
C THR A 271 -5.10 10.23 -4.17
N LEU A 272 -5.94 11.18 -3.75
CA LEU A 272 -7.40 11.01 -3.70
C LEU A 272 -8.03 10.79 -5.08
N ILE A 273 -7.52 11.45 -6.12
CA ILE A 273 -7.97 11.21 -7.50
C ILE A 273 -7.62 9.77 -7.93
N ARG A 274 -6.38 9.33 -7.69
CA ARG A 274 -5.94 7.97 -8.02
C ARG A 274 -6.72 6.92 -7.23
N LEU A 275 -6.90 7.12 -5.92
CA LEU A 275 -7.69 6.24 -5.07
C LEU A 275 -9.15 6.14 -5.54
N ASN A 276 -9.79 7.27 -5.87
CA ASN A 276 -11.14 7.24 -6.40
C ASN A 276 -11.24 6.43 -7.71
N LYS A 277 -10.28 6.60 -8.62
CA LYS A 277 -10.21 5.82 -9.87
C LYS A 277 -10.01 4.32 -9.57
N TYR A 278 -9.11 4.00 -8.64
CA TYR A 278 -8.86 2.62 -8.21
C TYR A 278 -10.12 1.97 -7.63
N CYS A 279 -10.79 2.64 -6.67
CA CYS A 279 -12.03 2.13 -6.09
C CYS A 279 -13.13 1.96 -7.13
N THR A 280 -13.29 2.93 -8.04
CA THR A 280 -14.28 2.80 -9.12
C THR A 280 -14.00 1.58 -9.99
N LYS A 281 -12.74 1.40 -10.40
CA LYS A 281 -12.37 0.35 -11.35
C LYS A 281 -12.34 -1.05 -10.74
N TYR A 282 -11.83 -1.19 -9.51
CA TYR A 282 -11.49 -2.49 -8.93
C TYR A 282 -12.32 -2.87 -7.71
N ILE A 283 -13.05 -1.95 -7.08
CA ILE A 283 -13.78 -2.22 -5.84
C ILE A 283 -15.29 -2.14 -6.08
N PHE A 284 -15.76 -1.06 -6.71
CA PHE A 284 -17.19 -0.85 -6.94
C PHE A 284 -17.73 -1.69 -8.09
N ASN A 285 -16.95 -1.84 -9.16
CA ASN A 285 -17.34 -2.63 -10.33
C ASN A 285 -17.30 -4.15 -10.11
N GLN A 286 -16.67 -4.65 -9.04
CA GLN A 286 -16.68 -6.08 -8.69
C GLN A 286 -17.95 -6.50 -7.92
N LYS A 287 -18.80 -5.54 -7.54
CA LYS A 287 -20.02 -5.77 -6.74
C LYS A 287 -21.31 -5.67 -7.58
N GLN A 288 -21.20 -5.54 -8.91
CA GLN A 288 -22.31 -5.61 -9.87
C GLN A 288 -22.24 -6.93 -10.63
#